data_AF-A0A7S4BDL3-F1
#
_entry.id   AF-A0A7S4BDL3-F1
#
_cell.length_a   1.000
_cell.length_b   1.000
_cell.length_c   1.000
_cell.angle_alpha   90.00
_cell.angle_beta   90.00
_cell.angle_gamma   90.00
#
_symmetry.space_group_name_H-M   'P 1'
#
loop_
_entity.id
_entity.type
_entity.pdbx_description
1 polymer ?
#
loop_
_entity_poly.entity_id
_entity_poly.type
_entity_poly.pdbx_seq_one_letter_code
_entity_poly.pdbx_strand_id
1 'polypeptide(L)'
;GLRWHGGMAGAPSPPRAMDEAEGLAERFRSQGYCAMQHLLTAQEVDCLRHECYRLHADLANQGIDLCNQDCMLEPDGNLPPEGAPARTDAESYLQVRCKAHCARSREIMEGLLMHKLPSAVLRVLGYDDLDSIAASCCPLLFNEHYVVKPSRRAGRFAWHTDAAHQVSWSPSGREFIW
;
A
#
# COMPACT_ATOMS: atom_id res chain seq x y z
N GLY A 1 -49.00 30.60 -7.12
CA GLY A 1 -47.77 30.54 -7.92
C GLY A 1 -46.64 31.15 -7.13
N LEU A 2 -45.70 30.33 -6.66
CA LEU A 2 -44.51 30.77 -5.92
C LEU A 2 -43.29 30.55 -6.81
N ARG A 3 -42.63 31.65 -7.20
CA ARG A 3 -41.38 31.63 -7.96
C ARG A 3 -40.22 31.42 -7.00
N TRP A 4 -39.44 30.37 -7.24
CA TRP A 4 -38.12 30.18 -6.65
C TRP A 4 -37.09 31.01 -7.43
N HIS A 5 -36.46 31.97 -6.76
CA HIS A 5 -35.26 32.64 -7.26
C HIS A 5 -34.04 31.83 -6.80
N GLY A 6 -33.58 30.92 -7.66
CA GLY A 6 -32.32 30.20 -7.46
C GLY A 6 -31.13 31.10 -7.78
N GLY A 7 -30.54 31.70 -6.75
CA GLY A 7 -29.20 32.29 -6.84
C GLY A 7 -28.18 31.18 -6.99
N MET A 8 -27.47 31.15 -8.13
CA MET A 8 -26.29 30.30 -8.29
C MET A 8 -25.16 30.84 -7.40
N ALA A 9 -25.01 30.26 -6.22
CA ALA A 9 -23.75 30.34 -5.49
C ALA A 9 -22.69 29.60 -6.33
N GLY A 10 -21.66 30.32 -6.75
CA GLY A 10 -20.55 29.75 -7.51
C GLY A 10 -19.97 28.55 -6.77
N ALA A 11 -19.78 27.44 -7.49
CA ALA A 11 -19.14 26.26 -6.95
C ALA A 11 -17.74 26.64 -6.43
N PRO A 12 -17.35 26.21 -5.21
CA PRO A 12 -16.00 26.43 -4.73
C PRO A 12 -15.02 25.76 -5.70
N SER A 13 -13.99 26.50 -6.11
CA SER A 13 -12.90 25.96 -6.91
C SER A 13 -12.28 24.75 -6.21
N PRO A 14 -11.90 23.69 -6.94
CA PRO A 14 -11.21 22.56 -6.33
C PRO A 14 -9.91 23.07 -5.66
N PRO A 15 -9.58 22.57 -4.46
CA PRO A 15 -8.34 22.96 -3.79
C PRO A 15 -7.12 22.68 -4.68
N ARG A 16 -6.11 23.56 -4.61
CA ARG A 16 -4.86 23.39 -5.34
C ARG A 16 -4.12 22.18 -4.77
N ALA A 17 -3.50 21.38 -5.64
CA ALA A 17 -2.76 20.17 -5.27
C ALA A 17 -1.66 20.35 -4.19
N MET A 18 -1.19 21.58 -3.94
CA MET A 18 -0.25 21.88 -2.85
C MET A 18 -0.92 21.97 -1.46
N ASP A 19 -2.15 22.47 -1.37
CA ASP A 19 -2.91 22.52 -0.10
C ASP A 19 -3.28 21.11 0.39
N GLU A 20 -3.23 20.11 -0.50
CA GLU A 20 -3.52 18.72 -0.17
C GLU A 20 -2.35 18.03 0.55
N ALA A 21 -1.09 18.35 0.21
CA ALA A 21 0.10 17.69 0.76
C ALA A 21 0.36 18.10 2.22
N GLU A 22 0.38 19.40 2.50
CA GLU A 22 0.57 19.92 3.87
C GLU A 22 -0.59 19.46 4.79
N GLY A 23 -1.80 19.40 4.25
CA GLY A 23 -2.96 18.84 4.95
C GLY A 23 -2.87 17.34 5.20
N LEU A 24 -2.16 16.56 4.37
CA LEU A 24 -1.99 15.11 4.58
C LEU A 24 -1.05 14.83 5.75
N ALA A 25 0.10 15.51 5.81
CA ALA A 25 1.06 15.33 6.89
C ALA A 25 0.46 15.73 8.25
N GLU A 26 -0.24 16.85 8.32
CA GLU A 26 -0.90 17.29 9.56
C GLU A 26 -2.03 16.35 9.98
N ARG A 27 -2.84 15.84 9.04
CA ARG A 27 -3.87 14.83 9.34
C ARG A 27 -3.25 13.54 9.88
N PHE A 28 -2.20 13.04 9.24
CA PHE A 28 -1.52 11.83 9.70
C PHE A 28 -0.91 12.03 11.10
N ARG A 29 -0.25 13.15 11.35
CA ARG A 29 0.33 13.50 12.66
C ARG A 29 -0.73 13.58 13.77
N SER A 30 -1.88 14.19 13.48
CA SER A 30 -2.94 14.42 14.46
C SER A 30 -3.87 13.22 14.68
N GLN A 31 -4.05 12.36 13.66
CA GLN A 31 -5.03 11.27 13.69
C GLN A 31 -4.40 9.87 13.67
N GLY A 32 -3.11 9.75 13.35
CA GLY A 32 -2.43 8.47 13.13
C GLY A 32 -2.80 7.78 11.82
N TYR A 33 -3.63 8.40 10.97
CA TYR A 33 -4.00 7.90 9.65
C TYR A 33 -4.33 9.05 8.70
N CYS A 34 -4.30 8.78 7.39
CA CYS A 34 -4.82 9.69 6.37
C CYS A 34 -5.34 8.88 5.17
N ALA A 35 -6.14 9.51 4.30
CA ALA A 35 -6.63 8.89 3.08
C ALA A 35 -6.24 9.73 1.87
N MET A 36 -5.56 9.10 0.90
CA MET A 36 -5.23 9.70 -0.39
C MET A 36 -6.23 9.22 -1.43
N GLN A 37 -7.09 10.13 -1.89
CA GLN A 37 -8.03 9.81 -2.95
C GLN A 37 -7.32 9.83 -4.31
N HIS A 38 -7.74 8.94 -5.21
CA HIS A 38 -7.25 8.90 -6.59
C HIS A 38 -5.73 8.71 -6.77
N LEU A 39 -5.03 8.18 -5.75
CA LEU A 39 -3.60 7.88 -5.86
C LEU A 39 -3.32 6.86 -6.99
N LEU A 40 -4.18 5.85 -7.11
CA LEU A 40 -4.08 4.80 -8.11
C LEU A 40 -5.03 5.06 -9.28
N THR A 41 -4.54 4.78 -10.49
CA THR A 41 -5.36 4.76 -11.71
C THR A 41 -6.25 3.51 -11.73
N ALA A 42 -7.32 3.54 -12.53
CA ALA A 42 -8.16 2.35 -12.73
C ALA A 42 -7.37 1.14 -13.24
N GLN A 43 -6.42 1.36 -14.16
CA GLN A 43 -5.56 0.32 -14.71
C GLN A 43 -4.68 -0.34 -13.64
N GLU A 44 -4.09 0.45 -12.74
CA GLU A 44 -3.27 -0.06 -11.63
C GLU A 44 -4.12 -0.87 -10.66
N VAL A 45 -5.30 -0.37 -10.29
CA VAL A 45 -6.25 -1.09 -9.43
C VAL A 45 -6.69 -2.41 -10.07
N ASP A 46 -6.98 -2.42 -11.38
CA ASP A 46 -7.37 -3.63 -12.09
C ASP A 46 -6.22 -4.66 -12.17
N CYS A 47 -4.98 -4.19 -12.32
CA CYS A 47 -3.79 -5.05 -12.27
C CYS A 47 -3.66 -5.75 -10.92
N LEU A 48 -3.71 -4.99 -9.81
CA LEU A 48 -3.66 -5.52 -8.45
C LEU A 48 -4.82 -6.49 -8.17
N ARG A 49 -6.03 -6.16 -8.65
CA ARG A 49 -7.21 -7.02 -8.47
C ARG A 49 -7.07 -8.35 -9.19
N HIS A 50 -6.61 -8.35 -10.44
CA HIS A 50 -6.38 -9.59 -11.18
C HIS A 50 -5.32 -10.48 -10.53
N GLU A 51 -4.23 -9.89 -10.03
CA GLU A 51 -3.23 -10.63 -9.27
C GLU A 51 -3.83 -11.25 -8.01
N CYS A 52 -4.56 -10.47 -7.21
CA CYS A 52 -5.23 -10.94 -6.01
C CYS A 52 -6.18 -12.12 -6.31
N TYR A 53 -6.97 -12.04 -7.38
CA TYR A 53 -7.85 -13.14 -7.79
C TYR A 53 -7.10 -14.39 -8.22
N ARG A 54 -5.98 -14.24 -8.93
CA ARG A 54 -5.11 -15.36 -9.30
C ARG A 54 -4.55 -16.04 -8.06
N LEU A 55 -3.95 -15.28 -7.14
CA LEU A 55 -3.38 -15.80 -5.88
C LEU A 55 -4.44 -16.53 -5.05
N HIS A 56 -5.63 -15.95 -4.94
CA HIS A 56 -6.74 -16.59 -4.23
C HIS A 56 -7.18 -17.90 -4.90
N ALA A 57 -7.28 -17.94 -6.23
CA ALA A 57 -7.60 -19.16 -6.96
C ALA A 57 -6.52 -20.24 -6.81
N ASP A 58 -5.24 -19.85 -6.87
CA ASP A 58 -4.11 -20.76 -6.68
C ASP A 58 -4.12 -21.37 -5.27
N LEU A 59 -4.44 -20.58 -4.24
CA LEU A 59 -4.59 -21.05 -2.87
C LEU A 59 -5.76 -22.04 -2.72
N ALA A 60 -6.90 -21.72 -3.33
CA ALA A 60 -8.08 -22.58 -3.33
C ALA A 60 -7.84 -23.91 -4.06
N ASN A 61 -7.10 -23.88 -5.17
CA ASN A 61 -6.71 -25.08 -5.92
C ASN A 61 -5.79 -26.01 -5.12
N GLN A 62 -5.02 -25.46 -4.17
CA GLN A 62 -4.22 -26.23 -3.22
C GLN A 62 -5.04 -26.76 -2.04
N GLY A 63 -6.34 -26.49 -1.98
CA GLY A 63 -7.23 -26.91 -0.90
C GLY A 63 -7.03 -26.14 0.41
N ILE A 64 -6.35 -24.99 0.37
CA ILE A 64 -6.09 -24.16 1.54
C ILE A 64 -7.25 -23.17 1.74
N ASP A 65 -7.91 -23.22 2.91
CA ASP A 65 -8.90 -22.20 3.29
C ASP A 65 -8.17 -20.92 3.68
N LEU A 66 -8.37 -19.86 2.89
CA LEU A 66 -7.85 -18.51 3.14
C LEU A 66 -8.16 -17.99 4.56
N CYS A 67 -9.27 -18.41 5.16
CA CYS A 67 -9.62 -17.99 6.51
C CYS A 67 -8.69 -18.58 7.58
N ASN A 68 -8.01 -19.69 7.27
CA ASN A 68 -7.00 -20.28 8.14
C ASN A 68 -5.61 -19.64 7.96
N GLN A 69 -5.50 -18.69 7.01
CA GLN A 69 -4.30 -17.91 6.68
C GLN A 69 -4.51 -16.42 7.01
N ASP A 70 -5.27 -16.13 8.06
CA ASP A 70 -5.61 -14.77 8.50
C ASP A 70 -6.18 -13.86 7.40
N CYS A 71 -6.79 -14.46 6.36
CA CYS A 71 -7.28 -13.74 5.19
C CYS A 71 -6.20 -12.96 4.42
N MET A 72 -4.94 -13.37 4.53
CA MET A 72 -3.80 -12.78 3.84
C MET A 72 -3.33 -13.67 2.68
N LEU A 73 -2.95 -13.03 1.58
CA LEU A 73 -2.27 -13.66 0.44
C LEU A 73 -0.95 -12.93 0.21
N GLU A 74 0.12 -13.70 0.10
CA GLU A 74 1.45 -13.19 -0.21
C GLU A 74 1.74 -13.44 -1.70
N PRO A 75 2.17 -12.44 -2.49
CA PRO A 75 2.48 -12.64 -3.90
C PRO A 75 3.54 -13.72 -4.16
N ASP A 76 4.50 -13.85 -3.24
CA ASP A 76 5.71 -14.67 -3.42
C ASP A 76 5.74 -15.89 -2.50
N GLY A 77 4.75 -16.00 -1.60
CA GLY A 77 4.65 -17.05 -0.58
C GLY A 77 5.82 -17.14 0.41
N ASN A 78 6.81 -16.25 0.30
CA ASN A 78 7.94 -16.10 1.22
C ASN A 78 8.47 -14.67 1.15
N LEU A 79 8.49 -13.97 2.28
CA LEU A 79 9.26 -12.73 2.42
C LEU A 79 10.76 -13.01 2.23
N PRO A 80 11.50 -12.16 1.49
CA PRO A 80 12.95 -12.29 1.43
C PRO A 80 13.57 -12.28 2.83
N PRO A 81 14.56 -13.15 3.15
CA PRO A 81 15.17 -13.17 4.47
C PRO A 81 15.87 -11.86 4.82
N GLU A 82 16.12 -11.61 6.11
CA GLU A 82 16.87 -10.42 6.55
C GLU A 82 18.24 -10.37 5.86
N GLY A 83 18.63 -9.18 5.38
CA GLY A 83 19.88 -8.99 4.62
C GLY A 83 19.84 -9.45 3.16
N ALA A 84 18.73 -10.02 2.67
CA ALA A 84 18.61 -10.32 1.24
C ALA A 84 18.60 -9.04 0.40
N PRO A 85 19.26 -9.01 -0.78
CA PRO A 85 19.25 -7.86 -1.68
C PRO A 85 17.83 -7.39 -2.03
N ALA A 86 16.89 -8.31 -2.15
CA ALA A 86 15.47 -8.04 -2.41
C ALA A 86 14.76 -7.20 -1.32
N ARG A 87 15.40 -6.88 -0.19
CA ARG A 87 14.89 -5.92 0.81
C ARG A 87 15.29 -4.48 0.54
N THR A 88 16.32 -4.25 -0.28
CA THR A 88 16.91 -2.92 -0.51
C THR A 88 17.09 -2.59 -1.99
N ASP A 89 17.01 -3.58 -2.87
CA ASP A 89 17.19 -3.45 -4.30
C ASP A 89 15.90 -3.84 -5.04
N ALA A 90 15.37 -2.88 -5.78
CA ALA A 90 14.11 -3.00 -6.51
C ALA A 90 14.15 -4.13 -7.54
N GLU A 91 15.24 -4.26 -8.30
CA GLU A 91 15.38 -5.29 -9.33
C GLU A 91 15.45 -6.69 -8.71
N SER A 92 16.24 -6.86 -7.64
CA SER A 92 16.30 -8.11 -6.88
C SER A 92 14.94 -8.50 -6.31
N TYR A 93 14.18 -7.52 -5.79
CA TYR A 93 12.82 -7.74 -5.32
C TYR A 93 11.89 -8.19 -6.45
N LEU A 94 11.87 -7.46 -7.57
CA LEU A 94 11.05 -7.80 -8.73
C LEU A 94 11.44 -9.15 -9.35
N GLN A 95 12.70 -9.56 -9.28
CA GLN A 95 13.11 -10.90 -9.72
C GLN A 95 12.55 -12.02 -8.86
N VAL A 96 12.50 -11.82 -7.53
CA VAL A 96 11.86 -12.75 -6.61
C VAL A 96 10.35 -12.74 -6.86
N ARG A 97 9.77 -11.55 -6.99
CA ARG A 97 8.34 -11.33 -7.12
C ARG A 97 7.73 -11.79 -8.43
N CYS A 98 8.41 -11.50 -9.53
CA CYS A 98 7.89 -11.71 -10.87
C CYS A 98 8.12 -13.12 -11.42
N LYS A 99 8.51 -14.11 -10.60
CA LYS A 99 8.66 -15.51 -11.07
C LYS A 99 7.38 -16.07 -11.72
N ALA A 100 6.21 -15.47 -11.46
CA ALA A 100 4.91 -15.90 -11.98
C ALA A 100 4.15 -14.85 -12.84
N HIS A 101 4.76 -13.71 -13.21
CA HIS A 101 4.05 -12.56 -13.78
C HIS A 101 4.33 -12.31 -15.27
N CYS A 102 3.35 -11.74 -15.98
CA CYS A 102 3.55 -11.25 -17.36
C CYS A 102 4.26 -9.88 -17.35
N ALA A 103 5.00 -9.57 -18.43
CA ALA A 103 5.81 -8.35 -18.53
C ALA A 103 5.04 -7.05 -18.26
N ARG A 104 3.77 -6.97 -18.72
CA ARG A 104 2.92 -5.79 -18.48
C ARG A 104 2.57 -5.60 -17.00
N SER A 105 2.35 -6.69 -16.26
CA SER A 105 2.15 -6.59 -14.81
C SER A 105 3.42 -6.16 -14.11
N ARG A 106 4.60 -6.60 -14.57
CA ARG A 106 5.89 -6.19 -14.01
C ARG A 106 6.10 -4.68 -14.06
N GLU A 107 5.91 -4.05 -15.21
CA GLU A 107 6.09 -2.58 -15.37
C GLU A 107 5.17 -1.78 -14.45
N ILE A 108 3.90 -2.21 -14.34
CA ILE A 108 2.94 -1.56 -13.44
C ILE A 108 3.35 -1.75 -11.98
N MET A 109 3.70 -2.98 -11.57
CA MET A 109 4.10 -3.27 -10.20
C MET A 109 5.38 -2.55 -9.80
N GLU A 110 6.36 -2.47 -10.69
CA GLU A 110 7.58 -1.68 -10.49
C GLU A 110 7.26 -0.21 -10.26
N GLY A 111 6.48 0.41 -11.16
CA GLY A 111 6.07 1.81 -11.02
C GLY A 111 5.30 2.08 -9.72
N LEU A 112 4.44 1.14 -9.30
CA LEU A 112 3.68 1.25 -8.05
C LEU A 112 4.56 1.11 -6.81
N LEU A 113 5.28 -0.01 -6.70
CA LEU A 113 5.98 -0.41 -5.49
C LEU A 113 7.28 0.38 -5.28
N MET A 114 7.94 0.82 -6.35
CA MET A 114 9.27 1.44 -6.27
C MET A 114 9.24 2.96 -6.37
N HIS A 115 8.14 3.52 -6.90
CA HIS A 115 8.06 4.96 -7.13
C HIS A 115 6.80 5.57 -6.52
N LYS A 116 5.62 5.15 -6.97
CA LYS A 116 4.38 5.85 -6.63
C LYS A 116 4.01 5.74 -5.15
N LEU A 117 3.98 4.51 -4.60
CA LEU A 117 3.63 4.30 -3.20
C LEU A 117 4.70 4.85 -2.24
N PRO A 118 6.01 4.61 -2.45
CA PRO A 118 7.08 5.29 -1.71
C PRO A 118 6.93 6.81 -1.67
N SER A 119 6.74 7.45 -2.83
CA SER A 119 6.57 8.91 -2.92
C SER A 119 5.34 9.40 -2.17
N ALA A 120 4.25 8.63 -2.21
CA ALA A 120 3.03 8.94 -1.47
C ALA A 120 3.27 8.88 0.05
N VAL A 121 3.92 7.82 0.55
CA VAL A 121 4.26 7.67 1.98
C VAL A 121 5.12 8.83 2.45
N LEU A 122 6.14 9.21 1.68
CA LEU A 122 7.05 10.30 2.06
C LEU A 122 6.33 11.65 2.17
N ARG A 123 5.36 11.93 1.29
CA ARG A 123 4.49 13.12 1.42
C ARG A 123 3.64 13.07 2.69
N VAL A 124 3.10 11.91 3.06
CA VAL A 124 2.37 11.73 4.32
C VAL A 124 3.27 11.99 5.53
N LEU A 125 4.56 11.69 5.41
CA LEU A 125 5.56 11.95 6.45
C LEU A 125 6.09 13.41 6.44
N GLY A 126 5.66 14.24 5.49
CA GLY A 126 6.05 15.66 5.40
C GLY A 126 7.36 15.91 4.66
N TYR A 127 7.81 14.97 3.82
CA TYR A 127 8.92 15.19 2.89
C TYR A 127 8.38 15.73 1.57
N ASP A 128 8.71 16.99 1.29
CA ASP A 128 8.15 17.72 0.13
C ASP A 128 9.01 17.60 -1.15
N ASP A 129 10.26 17.13 -1.03
CA ASP A 129 11.22 17.09 -2.13
C ASP A 129 11.93 15.73 -2.23
N LEU A 130 11.91 15.16 -3.45
CA LEU A 130 12.56 13.89 -3.79
C LEU A 130 14.09 13.95 -3.61
N ASP A 131 14.69 15.14 -3.79
CA ASP A 131 16.13 15.31 -3.57
C ASP A 131 16.47 15.25 -2.07
N SER A 132 15.58 15.78 -1.21
CA SER A 132 15.67 15.66 0.25
C SER A 132 15.44 14.22 0.73
N ILE A 133 14.65 13.44 0.01
CA ILE A 133 14.35 12.03 0.27
C ILE A 133 15.56 11.13 -0.04
N ALA A 134 16.19 11.32 -1.21
CA ALA A 134 17.36 10.55 -1.63
C ALA A 134 18.55 10.68 -0.66
N ALA A 135 18.65 11.82 0.02
CA ALA A 135 19.67 12.08 1.03
C ALA A 135 19.35 11.49 2.41
N SER A 136 18.07 11.23 2.74
CA SER A 136 17.65 11.05 4.13
C SER A 136 17.20 9.63 4.48
N CYS A 137 16.48 8.93 3.61
CA CYS A 137 16.11 7.51 3.73
C CYS A 137 15.19 7.14 2.55
N CYS A 138 15.64 6.24 1.67
CA CYS A 138 14.74 5.65 0.69
C CYS A 138 13.84 4.64 1.45
N PRO A 139 12.50 4.81 1.48
CA PRO A 139 11.64 3.89 2.20
C PRO A 139 11.78 2.50 1.58
N LEU A 140 12.00 1.52 2.45
CA LEU A 140 12.19 0.13 2.05
C LEU A 140 10.86 -0.61 2.15
N LEU A 141 10.57 -1.43 1.14
CA LEU A 141 9.42 -2.31 1.20
C LEU A 141 9.70 -3.44 2.20
N PHE A 142 9.00 -3.41 3.34
CA PHE A 142 9.19 -4.42 4.39
C PHE A 142 8.35 -5.68 4.14
N ASN A 143 7.08 -5.51 3.78
CA ASN A 143 6.15 -6.59 3.44
C ASN A 143 5.13 -6.14 2.38
N GLU A 144 4.55 -7.10 1.67
CA GLU A 144 3.45 -6.87 0.72
C GLU A 144 2.43 -7.99 0.91
N HIS A 145 1.19 -7.63 1.28
CA HIS A 145 0.10 -8.59 1.43
C HIS A 145 -1.17 -8.10 0.74
N TYR A 146 -1.89 -9.02 0.13
CA TYR A 146 -3.30 -8.83 -0.23
C TYR A 146 -4.18 -9.31 0.92
N VAL A 147 -5.06 -8.43 1.42
CA VAL A 147 -6.03 -8.78 2.47
C VAL A 147 -7.40 -9.01 1.84
N VAL A 148 -7.90 -10.23 1.88
CA VAL A 148 -9.17 -10.63 1.25
C VAL A 148 -10.20 -11.00 2.31
N LYS A 149 -11.24 -10.17 2.48
CA LYS A 149 -12.31 -10.45 3.46
C LYS A 149 -13.45 -11.25 2.80
N PRO A 150 -13.61 -12.56 3.11
CA PRO A 150 -14.65 -13.37 2.49
C PRO A 150 -16.04 -12.93 2.94
N SER A 151 -16.98 -12.89 1.99
CA SER A 151 -18.39 -12.64 2.31
C SER A 151 -18.89 -13.72 3.28
N ARG A 152 -19.58 -13.33 4.35
CA ARG A 152 -20.24 -14.21 5.36
C ARG A 152 -19.41 -14.66 6.56
N ARG A 153 -18.15 -14.27 6.69
CA ARG A 153 -17.44 -14.31 7.98
C ARG A 153 -17.24 -12.87 8.44
N ALA A 154 -17.95 -12.47 9.49
CA ALA A 154 -17.60 -11.26 10.24
C ALA A 154 -16.24 -11.54 10.88
N GLY A 155 -15.17 -11.31 10.12
CA GLY A 155 -13.80 -11.59 10.55
C GLY A 155 -13.52 -10.83 11.84
N ARG A 156 -13.09 -11.56 12.87
CA ARG A 156 -12.61 -11.03 14.14
C ARG A 156 -11.22 -10.43 13.96
N PHE A 157 -11.07 -9.44 13.07
CA PHE A 157 -9.90 -8.58 13.13
C PHE A 157 -10.05 -7.75 14.39
N ALA A 158 -9.51 -8.29 15.48
CA ALA A 158 -9.42 -7.55 16.72
C ALA A 158 -8.60 -6.29 16.48
N TRP A 159 -8.93 -5.23 17.23
CA TRP A 159 -8.09 -4.05 17.27
C TRP A 159 -6.68 -4.45 17.73
N HIS A 160 -5.69 -4.09 16.94
CA HIS A 160 -4.28 -4.37 17.19
C HIS A 160 -3.41 -3.21 16.65
N THR A 161 -2.13 -3.25 16.96
CA THR A 161 -1.12 -2.37 16.38
C THR A 161 -0.11 -3.24 15.62
N ASP A 162 0.09 -2.98 14.33
CA ASP A 162 1.01 -3.77 13.50
C ASP A 162 2.42 -3.81 14.09
N ALA A 163 2.87 -2.69 14.65
CA ALA A 163 4.15 -2.60 15.35
C ALA A 163 4.29 -3.69 16.44
N ALA A 164 3.27 -3.93 17.27
CA ALA A 164 3.33 -4.94 18.32
C ALA A 164 3.48 -6.38 17.77
N HIS A 165 2.93 -6.64 16.58
CA HIS A 165 3.09 -7.92 15.89
C HIS A 165 4.42 -8.03 15.13
N GLN A 166 5.06 -6.90 14.81
CA GLN A 166 6.34 -6.86 14.09
C GLN A 166 7.56 -6.90 15.02
N VAL A 167 7.51 -6.37 16.25
CA VAL A 167 8.67 -6.40 17.17
C VAL A 167 9.08 -7.83 17.53
N SER A 168 8.19 -8.82 17.42
CA SER A 168 8.53 -10.24 17.67
C SER A 168 9.39 -10.88 16.58
N TRP A 169 9.56 -10.23 15.43
CA TRP A 169 10.27 -10.78 14.25
C TRP A 169 11.74 -10.32 14.13
N SER A 170 12.26 -9.54 15.07
CA SER A 170 13.68 -9.11 15.10
C SER A 170 14.46 -9.91 16.16
N PRO A 171 15.26 -10.93 15.79
CA PRO A 171 16.12 -11.64 16.75
C PRO A 171 17.26 -10.76 17.29
N SER A 172 17.48 -9.58 16.67
CA SER A 172 18.63 -8.72 16.92
C SER A 172 18.34 -7.50 17.79
N GLY A 173 17.08 -7.29 18.21
CA GLY A 173 16.70 -6.17 19.08
C GLY A 173 16.93 -4.79 18.45
N ARG A 174 17.12 -4.71 17.14
CA ARG A 174 17.15 -3.44 16.42
C ARG A 174 15.72 -3.00 16.17
N GLU A 175 15.37 -1.84 16.72
CA GLU A 175 14.13 -1.14 16.40
C GLU A 175 14.16 -0.77 14.92
N PHE A 176 13.26 -1.37 14.14
CA PHE A 176 12.97 -0.88 12.80
C PHE A 176 12.08 0.35 12.97
N ILE A 177 12.63 1.51 12.66
CA ILE A 177 11.85 2.73 12.49
C ILE A 177 11.47 2.80 11.01
N TRP A 178 10.16 2.95 10.79
CA TRP A 178 9.46 3.04 9.50
C TRP A 178 10.09 4.03 8.51
#